data_AF-A0AAZ3SA42-F1
#
_entry.id   AF-A0AAZ3SA42-F1
#
_cell.length_a   1.000
_cell.length_b   1.000
_cell.length_c   1.000
_cell.angle_alpha   90.00
_cell.angle_beta   90.00
_cell.angle_gamma   90.00
#
_symmetry.space_group_name_H-M   'P 1'
#
loop_
_entity.id
_entity.type
_entity.pdbx_description
1 polymer ?
#
loop_
_entity_poly.entity_id
_entity_poly.type
_entity_poly.pdbx_seq_one_letter_code
_entity_poly.pdbx_strand_id
1 'polypeptide(L)' 'MGEFVRLPYDIKRFSHQHHLKTHQMVHTGERPFACTHCGKRFSERSYLRIHQQEMHTAYE' A
#
# COMPACT_ATOMS: atom_id res chain seq x y z
N MET A 1 3.21 -21.84 -6.27
CA MET A 1 2.50 -20.57 -6.48
C MET A 1 1.25 -20.63 -5.61
N GLY A 2 1.38 -20.21 -4.35
CA GLY A 2 0.32 -20.39 -3.34
C GLY A 2 -0.84 -19.46 -3.63
N GLU A 3 -2.02 -20.04 -3.86
CA GLU A 3 -3.26 -19.31 -3.99
C GLU A 3 -3.61 -18.75 -2.62
N PHE A 4 -3.53 -17.41 -2.45
CA PHE A 4 -3.97 -16.74 -1.25
C PHE A 4 -5.50 -16.90 -1.15
N VAL A 5 -5.94 -17.94 -0.46
CA VAL A 5 -7.35 -18.22 -0.21
C VAL A 5 -7.90 -17.06 0.61
N ARG A 6 -8.81 -16.28 0.03
CA ARG A 6 -9.47 -15.15 0.74
C ARG A 6 -10.16 -15.71 1.98
N LEU A 7 -9.66 -15.39 3.17
CA LEU A 7 -10.29 -15.82 4.42
C LEU A 7 -11.64 -15.08 4.56
N PRO A 8 -12.77 -15.79 4.72
CA PRO A 8 -14.12 -15.19 4.75
C PRO A 8 -14.39 -14.26 5.95
N TYR A 9 -13.47 -14.17 6.91
CA TYR A 9 -13.70 -13.56 8.21
C TYR A 9 -13.35 -12.07 8.31
N ASP A 10 -12.70 -11.47 7.30
CA ASP A 10 -12.37 -10.04 7.26
C ASP A 10 -13.41 -9.21 6.48
N ILE A 11 -14.70 -9.34 6.82
CA ILE A 11 -15.77 -8.55 6.20
C ILE A 11 -15.75 -7.13 6.81
N LYS A 12 -14.84 -6.28 6.35
CA LYS A 12 -14.93 -4.82 6.57
C LYS A 12 -15.69 -4.16 5.43
N ARG A 13 -16.79 -3.47 5.75
CA ARG A 13 -17.53 -2.67 4.78
C ARG A 13 -16.89 -1.30 4.64
N PHE A 14 -16.46 -0.96 3.43
CA PHE A 14 -15.90 0.35 3.11
C PHE A 14 -16.91 1.16 2.32
N SER A 15 -17.09 2.43 2.69
CA SER A 15 -17.91 3.39 1.93
C SER A 15 -17.22 3.88 0.66
N HIS A 16 -15.88 3.78 0.60
CA HIS A 16 -15.09 4.22 -0.54
C HIS A 16 -14.26 3.09 -1.13
N GLN A 17 -14.21 3.02 -2.47
CA GLN A 17 -13.47 1.99 -3.22
C GLN A 17 -11.97 2.01 -2.92
N HIS A 18 -11.37 3.18 -2.69
CA HIS A 18 -9.95 3.27 -2.37
C HIS A 18 -9.62 2.60 -1.03
N HIS A 19 -10.50 2.68 -0.02
CA HIS A 19 -10.32 1.97 1.25
C HIS A 19 -10.45 0.44 1.11
N LEU A 20 -11.35 -0.03 0.25
CA LEU A 20 -11.45 -1.46 -0.07
C LEU A 20 -10.17 -1.96 -0.75
N LYS A 21 -9.67 -1.19 -1.73
CA LYS A 21 -8.42 -1.50 -2.43
C LYS A 21 -7.24 -1.51 -1.47
N THR A 22 -7.20 -0.60 -0.48
CA THR A 22 -6.14 -0.61 0.52
C THR A 22 -6.22 -1.76 1.50
N HIS A 23 -7.42 -2.13 1.90
CA HIS A 23 -7.64 -3.31 2.73
C HIS A 23 -7.23 -4.61 2.03
N GLN A 24 -7.50 -4.75 0.73
CA GLN A 24 -7.10 -5.93 -0.05
C GLN A 24 -5.58 -6.14 -0.10
N MET A 25 -4.78 -5.08 0.09
CA MET A 25 -3.32 -5.21 0.18
C MET A 25 -2.84 -5.93 1.44
N VAL A 26 -3.66 -5.99 2.50
CA VAL A 26 -3.33 -6.75 3.71
C VAL A 26 -3.35 -8.26 3.41
N HIS A 27 -4.28 -8.69 2.54
CA HIS A 27 -4.43 -10.09 2.14
C HIS A 27 -3.39 -10.51 1.10
N THR A 28 -3.06 -9.61 0.17
CA THR A 28 -2.15 -9.91 -0.96
C THR A 28 -0.70 -9.53 -0.70
N GLY A 29 -0.44 -8.68 0.29
CA GLY A 29 0.88 -8.05 0.50
C GLY A 29 1.30 -7.09 -0.62
N GLU A 30 0.46 -6.91 -1.65
CA GLU A 30 0.79 -6.09 -2.82
C GLU A 30 0.62 -4.61 -2.50
N ARG A 31 1.71 -3.93 -2.17
CA ARG A 31 1.73 -2.47 -2.03
C ARG A 31 2.19 -1.82 -3.34
N PRO A 32 1.32 -1.18 -4.13
CA PRO A 32 1.64 -0.75 -5.49
C PRO A 32 2.57 0.47 -5.52
N PHE A 33 2.65 1.25 -4.44
CA PHE A 33 3.47 2.45 -4.40
C PHE A 33 4.83 2.14 -3.79
N ALA A 34 5.84 1.93 -4.62
CA ALA A 34 7.22 1.74 -4.17
C ALA A 34 8.02 3.04 -4.26
N CYS A 35 8.85 3.31 -3.26
CA CYS A 35 9.87 4.34 -3.34
C CYS A 35 11.00 3.87 -4.25
N THR A 36 11.35 4.68 -5.24
CA THR A 36 12.43 4.41 -6.19
C THR A 36 13.82 4.48 -5.57
N HIS A 37 13.99 5.27 -4.50
CA HIS A 37 15.28 5.46 -3.85
C HIS A 37 15.65 4.34 -2.87
N CYS A 38 14.70 3.87 -2.07
CA CYS A 38 14.95 2.86 -1.02
C CYS A 38 14.15 1.56 -1.16
N GLY A 39 13.29 1.44 -2.17
CA GLY A 39 12.45 0.26 -2.40
C GLY A 39 11.29 0.08 -1.40
N LYS A 40 11.11 1.00 -0.44
CA LYS A 40 10.07 0.90 0.58
C LYS A 40 8.68 1.03 -0.06
N ARG A 41 7.77 0.11 0.30
CA ARG A 41 6.43 0.03 -0.32
C ARG A 41 5.34 0.58 0.61
N PHE A 42 4.44 1.36 0.02
CA PHE A 42 3.35 2.08 0.67
C PHE A 42 2.01 1.67 0.08
N SER A 43 0.97 1.74 0.92
CA SER A 43 -0.41 1.49 0.53
C SER A 43 -1.01 2.64 -0.28
N GLU A 44 -0.56 3.87 -0.05
CA GLU A 44 -1.12 5.06 -0.68
C GLU A 44 -0.05 5.98 -1.23
N ARG A 45 -0.42 6.70 -2.29
CA ARG A 45 0.45 7.68 -2.95
C ARG A 45 0.81 8.85 -2.02
N SER A 46 -0.12 9.25 -1.16
CA SER A 46 0.05 10.30 -0.14
C SER A 46 1.23 9.97 0.78
N TYR A 47 1.27 8.75 1.29
CA TYR A 47 2.34 8.27 2.17
C TYR A 47 3.68 8.14 1.46
N LEU A 48 3.68 7.66 0.20
CA LEU A 48 4.89 7.63 -0.62
C LEU A 48 5.45 9.05 -0.82
N ARG A 49 4.59 10.03 -1.15
CA ARG A 49 5.01 11.41 -1.37
C ARG A 49 5.64 12.03 -0.12
N ILE A 50 5.00 11.88 1.04
CA ILE A 50 5.55 12.35 2.32
C ILE A 50 6.88 11.66 2.59
N HIS A 51 6.96 10.34 2.41
CA HIS A 51 8.21 9.62 2.60
C HIS A 51 9.33 10.15 1.68
N GLN A 52 9.06 10.38 0.40
CA GLN A 52 10.04 10.95 -0.52
C GLN A 52 10.45 12.37 -0.10
N GLN A 53 9.50 13.19 0.34
CA GLN A 53 9.74 14.56 0.79
C GLN A 53 10.51 14.65 2.10
N GLU A 54 10.36 13.70 3.01
CA GLU A 54 11.03 13.74 4.32
C GLU A 54 12.35 12.96 4.33
N MET A 55 12.47 11.90 3.52
CA MET A 55 13.59 10.95 3.58
C MET A 55 14.50 11.00 2.35
N HIS A 56 14.05 11.57 1.25
CA HIS A 56 14.79 11.63 -0.02
C HIS A 56 14.88 13.04 -0.60
N THR A 57 14.52 14.07 0.16
CA THR A 57 14.91 15.45 -0.11
C THR A 57 16.35 15.68 0.34
N ALA A 58 17.28 14.96 -0.28
CA ALA A 58 18.60 15.53 -0.46
C ALA A 58 18.47 16.43 -1.70
N TYR A 59 18.62 17.72 -1.49
CA TYR A 59 18.94 18.76 -2.49
C TYR A 59 19.53 18.15 -3.77
N GLU A 60 18.88 18.40 -4.91
CA GLU A 60 19.41 18.08 -6.25
C GLU A 60 20.85 18.57 -6.42
#